data_AF-A0A6L8GFT9-F1
#
_entry.id   AF-A0A6L8GFT9-F1
#
_cell.length_a   1.000
_cell.length_b   1.000
_cell.length_c   1.000
_cell.angle_alpha   90.00
_cell.angle_beta   90.00
_cell.angle_gamma   90.00
#
_symmetry.space_group_name_H-M   'P 1'
#
loop_
_entity.id
_entity.type
_entity.pdbx_description
1 polymer ?
#
loop_
_entity_poly.entity_id
_entity_poly.type
_entity_poly.pdbx_seq_one_letter_code
_entity_poly.pdbx_strand_id
1 'polypeptide(L)'
;MSESEIGVVGLGTMGAMLTLNIAENGFRVSAYNRTHARVTELMETAGGLARRIAPCKSVEALVQSLKRPRNVILMVPAGSVVDAQIDALRPLLEDDDLIIDMGNANFHDTRRRAQAAREAGRPYLGVGISGGAEGARFGPSIMGGGPRESWDRVAHILDVIAADHEGQPCARWMGEDGAGHFVKTVHNGIEYADMQLIAEAYGVMRDGMGMTAAECAEAFTRWNDGVLKSYLVEISGKVAAARDDSTGGPALDVILDRAGQKGTGRWTVIESQMLGAPVPVIEAAVGARNMSAMRDLRLQGASLYQPSPRRLDDGLAIQDLERALIAGKILCYAQGFDLLCKASTDFGWSLPMPGIAEIWREGCIIRSAMLNDMAAALRESQGTNLALADHFRALLDKNVDGLRKTALAAQAARLPVPALAAALAYFDTLTCERTTANMLQAQRDYFGAHGFERIDGEGEHHGPWHGHDLGSDSVQG
;
A
#
# COMPACT_ATOMS: atom_id res chain seq x y z
N MET A 1 41.90 4.95 7.10
CA MET A 1 40.90 5.02 6.00
C MET A 1 39.80 5.96 6.47
N SER A 2 39.23 6.81 5.60
CA SER A 2 38.10 7.65 6.01
C SER A 2 36.90 6.76 6.34
N GLU A 3 36.37 6.89 7.54
CA GLU A 3 35.20 6.12 8.02
C GLU A 3 33.93 6.52 7.26
N SER A 4 33.04 5.55 7.03
CA SER A 4 31.73 5.74 6.41
C SER A 4 30.72 6.25 7.43
N GLU A 5 29.73 7.04 6.98
CA GLU A 5 28.67 7.58 7.86
C GLU A 5 27.54 6.58 8.08
N ILE A 6 27.34 5.67 7.12
CA ILE A 6 26.30 4.67 7.16
C ILE A 6 26.75 3.37 6.49
N GLY A 7 26.29 2.24 7.02
CA GLY A 7 26.48 0.92 6.44
C GLY A 7 25.20 0.39 5.81
N VAL A 8 25.29 -0.38 4.73
CA VAL A 8 24.16 -1.08 4.11
C VAL A 8 24.46 -2.58 4.08
N VAL A 9 23.59 -3.36 4.71
CA VAL A 9 23.61 -4.83 4.71
C VAL A 9 22.47 -5.33 3.82
N GLY A 10 22.83 -6.05 2.76
CA GLY A 10 21.87 -6.57 1.79
C GLY A 10 21.87 -5.76 0.49
N LEU A 11 22.45 -6.36 -0.56
CA LEU A 11 22.64 -5.74 -1.87
C LEU A 11 21.80 -6.46 -2.94
N GLY A 12 20.53 -6.72 -2.62
CA GLY A 12 19.53 -6.98 -3.65
C GLY A 12 19.28 -5.73 -4.50
N THR A 13 18.34 -5.78 -5.44
CA THR A 13 18.04 -4.66 -6.34
C THR A 13 17.83 -3.34 -5.60
N MET A 14 17.02 -3.32 -4.54
CA MET A 14 16.76 -2.12 -3.75
C MET A 14 17.99 -1.64 -2.98
N GLY A 15 18.68 -2.52 -2.24
CA GLY A 15 19.84 -2.15 -1.42
C GLY A 15 21.03 -1.64 -2.23
N ALA A 16 21.26 -2.21 -3.43
CA ALA A 16 22.27 -1.72 -4.35
C ALA A 16 21.95 -0.31 -4.86
N MET A 17 20.71 -0.08 -5.32
CA MET A 17 20.27 1.23 -5.79
C MET A 17 20.30 2.29 -4.69
N LEU A 18 19.88 1.94 -3.47
CA LEU A 18 19.95 2.82 -2.31
C LEU A 18 21.40 3.17 -1.94
N THR A 19 22.31 2.20 -2.01
CA THR A 19 23.75 2.43 -1.77
C THR A 19 24.33 3.42 -2.77
N LEU A 20 23.97 3.29 -4.06
CA LEU A 20 24.39 4.23 -5.11
C LEU A 20 23.81 5.63 -4.87
N ASN A 21 22.54 5.72 -4.47
CA ASN A 21 21.88 6.99 -4.14
C ASN A 21 22.60 7.73 -2.99
N ILE A 22 22.87 7.03 -1.89
CA ILE A 22 23.63 7.56 -0.75
C ILE A 22 25.01 8.06 -1.19
N ALA A 23 25.73 7.28 -2.00
CA ALA A 23 27.05 7.65 -2.50
C ALA A 23 27.02 8.85 -3.45
N GLU A 24 26.01 8.95 -4.31
CA GLU A 24 25.82 10.07 -5.24
C GLU A 24 25.58 11.38 -4.50
N ASN A 25 24.81 11.31 -3.40
CA ASN A 25 24.53 12.43 -2.52
C ASN A 25 25.67 12.80 -1.56
N GLY A 26 26.89 12.35 -1.84
CA GLY A 26 28.11 12.82 -1.19
C GLY A 26 28.52 12.05 0.07
N PHE A 27 27.68 11.16 0.57
CA PHE A 27 27.98 10.34 1.74
C PHE A 27 28.95 9.21 1.41
N ARG A 28 29.79 8.85 2.39
CA ARG A 28 30.61 7.63 2.30
C ARG A 28 29.83 6.48 2.93
N VAL A 29 29.66 5.39 2.18
CA VAL A 29 28.82 4.26 2.57
C VAL A 29 29.63 2.96 2.58
N SER A 30 29.45 2.14 3.61
CA SER A 30 30.01 0.80 3.65
C SER A 30 28.98 -0.23 3.20
N ALA A 31 29.34 -1.12 2.30
CA ALA A 31 28.42 -2.06 1.67
C ALA A 31 28.82 -3.51 1.96
N TYR A 32 27.87 -4.29 2.48
CA TYR A 32 28.05 -5.72 2.75
C TYR A 32 26.88 -6.54 2.22
N ASN A 33 27.19 -7.72 1.71
CA ASN A 33 26.20 -8.74 1.37
C ASN A 33 26.78 -10.13 1.62
N ARG A 34 25.96 -11.05 2.14
CA ARG A 34 26.36 -12.45 2.39
C ARG A 34 26.96 -13.11 1.14
N THR A 35 26.35 -12.88 -0.02
CA THR A 35 26.89 -13.33 -1.31
C THR A 35 27.81 -12.24 -1.86
N HIS A 36 29.12 -12.47 -1.78
CA HIS A 36 30.14 -11.49 -2.18
C HIS A 36 30.02 -10.99 -3.63
N ALA A 37 29.55 -11.84 -4.56
CA ALA A 37 29.36 -11.44 -5.96
C ALA A 37 28.49 -10.17 -6.09
N ARG A 38 27.51 -9.97 -5.18
CA ARG A 38 26.69 -8.74 -5.18
C ARG A 38 27.46 -7.47 -4.83
N VAL A 39 28.47 -7.58 -3.97
CA VAL A 39 29.37 -6.45 -3.66
C VAL A 39 30.23 -6.16 -4.89
N THR A 40 30.76 -7.20 -5.55
CA THR A 40 31.53 -7.04 -6.78
C THR A 40 30.69 -6.37 -7.88
N GLU A 41 29.48 -6.88 -8.16
CA GLU A 41 28.53 -6.31 -9.12
C GLU A 41 28.22 -4.83 -8.83
N LEU A 42 27.99 -4.47 -7.56
CA LEU A 42 27.79 -3.09 -7.15
C LEU A 42 29.01 -2.23 -7.50
N MET A 43 30.21 -2.68 -7.15
CA MET A 43 31.44 -1.92 -7.39
C MET A 43 31.74 -1.76 -8.89
N GLU A 44 31.45 -2.77 -9.71
CA GLU A 44 31.61 -2.72 -11.17
C GLU A 44 30.62 -1.75 -11.84
N THR A 45 29.40 -1.67 -11.31
CA THR A 45 28.33 -0.81 -11.86
C THR A 45 28.32 0.61 -11.26
N ALA A 46 28.99 0.83 -10.13
CA ALA A 46 29.01 2.13 -9.43
C ALA A 46 29.77 3.25 -10.18
N GLY A 47 30.61 2.91 -11.16
CA GLY A 47 31.42 3.89 -11.89
C GLY A 47 32.21 4.81 -10.95
N GLY A 48 32.10 6.13 -11.14
CA GLY A 48 32.78 7.13 -10.30
C GLY A 48 32.33 7.16 -8.84
N LEU A 49 31.17 6.57 -8.50
CA LEU A 49 30.66 6.49 -7.13
C LEU A 49 31.42 5.47 -6.28
N ALA A 50 32.11 4.50 -6.91
CA ALA A 50 32.89 3.46 -6.23
C ALA A 50 33.89 4.04 -5.21
N ARG A 51 34.43 5.25 -5.44
CA ARG A 51 35.35 5.94 -4.51
C ARG A 51 34.73 6.30 -3.15
N ARG A 52 33.39 6.39 -3.09
CA ARG A 52 32.60 6.67 -1.88
C ARG A 52 31.97 5.42 -1.27
N ILE A 53 32.14 4.26 -1.90
CA ILE A 53 31.61 2.97 -1.41
C ILE A 53 32.78 2.15 -0.86
N ALA A 54 32.71 1.76 0.40
CA ALA A 54 33.66 0.84 1.02
C ALA A 54 33.09 -0.59 0.93
N PRO A 55 33.63 -1.47 0.06
CA PRO A 55 33.19 -2.85 -0.01
C PRO A 55 33.71 -3.65 1.19
N CYS A 56 32.80 -4.22 1.98
CA CYS A 56 33.13 -4.96 3.19
C CYS A 56 33.03 -6.47 2.93
N LYS A 57 34.03 -7.22 3.41
CA LYS A 57 34.07 -8.69 3.23
C LYS A 57 33.32 -9.46 4.33
N SER A 58 33.01 -8.80 5.45
CA SER A 58 32.27 -9.40 6.55
C SER A 58 31.48 -8.32 7.28
N VAL A 59 30.59 -8.75 8.18
CA VAL A 59 29.82 -7.82 9.02
C VAL A 59 30.74 -7.07 9.98
N GLU A 60 31.78 -7.74 10.52
CA GLU A 60 32.81 -7.13 11.36
C GLU A 60 33.56 -6.03 10.60
N ALA A 61 33.95 -6.30 9.35
CA ALA A 61 34.63 -5.32 8.50
C ALA A 61 33.71 -4.13 8.17
N LEU A 62 32.39 -4.36 8.05
CA LEU A 62 31.41 -3.27 7.92
C LEU A 62 31.39 -2.43 9.19
N VAL A 63 31.15 -3.03 10.36
CA VAL A 63 31.05 -2.32 11.64
C VAL A 63 32.32 -1.53 11.99
N GLN A 64 33.50 -2.08 11.71
CA GLN A 64 34.79 -1.40 11.96
C GLN A 64 35.04 -0.22 11.02
N SER A 65 34.33 -0.13 9.89
CA SER A 65 34.50 0.93 8.89
C SER A 65 33.59 2.14 9.12
N LEU A 66 32.68 2.08 10.09
CA LEU A 66 31.67 3.10 10.36
C LEU A 66 32.13 4.09 11.45
N LYS A 67 31.79 5.37 11.25
CA LYS A 67 31.89 6.40 12.30
C LYS A 67 30.97 6.01 13.47
N ARG A 68 31.36 6.40 14.69
CA ARG A 68 30.52 6.23 15.90
C ARG A 68 29.68 7.49 16.18
N PRO A 69 28.47 7.36 16.74
CA PRO A 69 27.70 6.11 16.85
C PRO A 69 27.35 5.58 15.46
N ARG A 70 27.42 4.25 15.30
CA ARG A 70 27.32 3.58 14.00
C ARG A 70 25.87 3.51 13.55
N ASN A 71 25.64 3.66 12.25
CA ASN A 71 24.32 3.54 11.64
C ASN A 71 24.35 2.43 10.58
N VAL A 72 23.50 1.42 10.72
CA VAL A 72 23.46 0.26 9.81
C VAL A 72 22.06 0.07 9.26
N ILE A 73 21.90 0.26 7.95
CA ILE A 73 20.71 -0.08 7.19
C ILE A 73 20.69 -1.58 6.92
N LEU A 74 19.55 -2.22 7.21
CA LEU A 74 19.22 -3.55 6.75
C LEU A 74 18.32 -3.44 5.52
N MET A 75 18.78 -3.99 4.41
CA MET A 75 18.04 -4.10 3.16
C MET A 75 17.97 -5.57 2.69
N VAL A 76 17.38 -6.40 3.56
CA VAL A 76 17.27 -7.86 3.38
C VAL A 76 15.81 -8.31 3.30
N PRO A 77 15.52 -9.54 2.85
CA PRO A 77 14.16 -10.09 2.88
C PRO A 77 13.55 -10.04 4.29
N ALA A 78 12.25 -9.78 4.37
CA ALA A 78 11.51 -9.71 5.62
C ALA A 78 11.45 -11.07 6.36
N GLY A 79 11.06 -11.02 7.63
CA GLY A 79 10.96 -12.20 8.51
C GLY A 79 12.30 -12.54 9.17
N SER A 80 12.57 -13.83 9.35
CA SER A 80 13.71 -14.35 10.13
C SER A 80 15.09 -13.93 9.60
N VAL A 81 15.18 -13.53 8.33
CA VAL A 81 16.45 -13.03 7.76
C VAL A 81 16.86 -11.70 8.41
N VAL A 82 15.90 -10.81 8.70
CA VAL A 82 16.19 -9.56 9.44
C VAL A 82 16.67 -9.88 10.85
N ASP A 83 15.98 -10.79 11.55
CA ASP A 83 16.37 -11.19 12.91
C ASP A 83 17.78 -11.77 12.95
N ALA A 84 18.13 -12.64 12.01
CA ALA A 84 19.48 -13.18 11.89
C ALA A 84 20.56 -12.10 11.63
N GLN A 85 20.22 -11.03 10.90
CA GLN A 85 21.15 -9.90 10.74
C GLN A 85 21.29 -9.07 12.01
N ILE A 86 20.19 -8.84 12.74
CA ILE A 86 20.23 -8.15 14.03
C ILE A 86 21.10 -8.94 15.01
N ASP A 87 20.90 -10.26 15.12
CA ASP A 87 21.68 -11.13 16.01
C ASP A 87 23.17 -11.17 15.65
N ALA A 88 23.51 -11.10 14.36
CA ALA A 88 24.90 -11.03 13.91
C ALA A 88 25.55 -9.66 14.18
N LEU A 89 24.79 -8.57 14.08
CA LEU A 89 25.29 -7.21 14.27
C LEU A 89 25.44 -6.85 15.75
N ARG A 90 24.45 -7.17 16.59
CA ARG A 90 24.37 -6.69 17.97
C ARG A 90 25.62 -6.99 18.83
N PRO A 91 26.29 -8.15 18.74
CA PRO A 91 27.54 -8.41 19.48
C PRO A 91 28.73 -7.54 19.05
N LEU A 92 28.66 -6.93 17.86
CA LEU A 92 29.71 -6.10 17.28
C LEU A 92 29.46 -4.60 17.47
N LEU A 93 28.23 -4.24 17.82
CA LEU A 93 27.75 -2.87 17.99
C LEU A 93 27.82 -2.43 19.46
N GLU A 94 28.08 -1.15 19.68
CA GLU A 94 27.95 -0.48 20.97
C GLU A 94 26.48 -0.14 21.26
N ASP A 95 26.13 0.15 22.51
CA ASP A 95 24.72 0.31 22.90
C ASP A 95 24.02 1.49 22.20
N ASP A 96 24.76 2.56 21.87
CA ASP A 96 24.24 3.72 21.13
C ASP A 96 24.24 3.52 19.60
N ASP A 97 24.70 2.37 19.09
CA ASP A 97 24.70 2.12 17.65
C ASP A 97 23.29 1.75 17.13
N LEU A 98 22.94 2.32 15.99
CA LEU A 98 21.61 2.27 15.40
C LEU A 98 21.51 1.24 14.27
N ILE A 99 20.49 0.38 14.36
CA ILE A 99 20.03 -0.47 13.27
C ILE A 99 18.76 0.12 12.66
N ILE A 100 18.71 0.20 11.33
CA ILE A 100 17.62 0.77 10.55
C ILE A 100 17.11 -0.31 9.60
N ASP A 101 15.96 -0.92 9.88
CA ASP A 101 15.34 -1.86 8.96
C ASP A 101 14.60 -1.09 7.85
N MET A 102 15.15 -1.09 6.63
CA MET A 102 14.54 -0.50 5.44
C MET A 102 13.89 -1.54 4.52
N GLY A 103 13.63 -2.74 5.06
CA GLY A 103 12.91 -3.83 4.41
C GLY A 103 11.42 -3.55 4.20
N ASN A 104 10.76 -4.45 3.46
CA ASN A 104 9.29 -4.53 3.48
C ASN A 104 8.87 -5.46 4.62
N ALA A 105 9.10 -5.05 5.86
CA ALA A 105 8.78 -5.85 7.05
C ALA A 105 7.31 -5.73 7.43
N ASN A 106 6.77 -6.78 8.06
CA ASN A 106 5.50 -6.67 8.78
C ASN A 106 5.71 -5.73 9.98
N PHE A 107 4.80 -4.79 10.18
CA PHE A 107 4.94 -3.83 11.27
C PHE A 107 4.90 -4.52 12.64
N HIS A 108 4.16 -5.60 12.85
CA HIS A 108 4.17 -6.36 14.12
C HIS A 108 5.56 -6.92 14.45
N ASP A 109 6.31 -7.41 13.45
CA ASP A 109 7.71 -7.83 13.65
C ASP A 109 8.59 -6.65 14.05
N THR A 110 8.35 -5.49 13.44
CA THR A 110 9.03 -4.24 13.77
C THR A 110 8.75 -3.84 15.21
N ARG A 111 7.50 -3.94 15.65
CA ARG A 111 7.11 -3.62 17.02
C ARG A 111 7.80 -4.51 18.05
N ARG A 112 7.82 -5.82 17.78
CA ARG A 112 8.56 -6.79 18.61
C ARG A 112 10.05 -6.45 18.69
N ARG A 113 10.69 -6.11 17.56
CA ARG A 113 12.11 -5.74 17.50
C ARG A 113 12.39 -4.42 18.20
N ALA A 114 11.54 -3.41 18.01
CA ALA A 114 11.64 -2.12 18.68
C ALA A 114 11.47 -2.25 20.20
N GLN A 115 10.54 -3.09 20.66
CA GLN A 115 10.40 -3.39 22.08
C GLN A 115 11.65 -4.06 22.66
N ALA A 116 12.17 -5.11 22.02
CA ALA A 116 13.39 -5.79 22.47
C ALA A 116 14.61 -4.84 22.48
N ALA A 117 14.72 -3.96 21.48
CA ALA A 117 15.76 -2.95 21.41
C ALA A 117 15.64 -1.93 22.55
N ARG A 118 14.43 -1.44 22.84
CA ARG A 118 14.14 -0.52 23.95
C ARG A 118 14.48 -1.14 25.31
N GLU A 119 14.09 -2.39 25.55
CA GLU A 119 14.39 -3.12 26.78
C GLU A 119 15.90 -3.30 26.99
N ALA A 120 16.67 -3.41 25.89
CA ALA A 120 18.13 -3.47 25.91
C ALA A 120 18.81 -2.08 25.92
N GLY A 121 18.06 -0.98 25.91
CA GLY A 121 18.62 0.38 25.85
C GLY A 121 19.31 0.71 24.51
N ARG A 122 18.85 0.10 23.40
CA ARG A 122 19.50 0.17 22.09
C ARG A 122 18.61 0.81 21.03
N PRO A 123 19.13 1.73 20.19
CA PRO A 123 18.39 2.31 19.08
C PRO A 123 17.97 1.28 18.02
N TYR A 124 16.76 1.44 17.49
CA TYR A 124 16.22 0.69 16.35
C TYR A 124 15.16 1.52 15.63
N LEU A 125 15.23 1.57 14.31
CA LEU A 125 14.22 2.19 13.45
C LEU A 125 13.65 1.16 12.46
N GLY A 126 12.33 1.19 12.28
CA GLY A 126 11.65 0.52 11.17
C GLY A 126 11.20 1.56 10.15
N VAL A 127 11.76 1.51 8.94
CA VAL A 127 11.64 2.58 7.95
C VAL A 127 11.10 2.02 6.64
N GLY A 128 9.86 2.36 6.31
CA GLY A 128 9.29 1.99 5.02
C GLY A 128 9.91 2.79 3.87
N ILE A 129 10.22 2.12 2.75
CA ILE A 129 10.74 2.77 1.53
C ILE A 129 9.89 2.40 0.31
N SER A 130 9.49 3.37 -0.52
CA SER A 130 8.69 3.16 -1.74
C SER A 130 9.31 3.85 -2.95
N GLY A 131 9.09 3.29 -4.16
CA GLY A 131 9.60 3.83 -5.43
C GLY A 131 10.19 2.81 -6.40
N GLY A 132 10.29 1.54 -6.00
CA GLY A 132 10.94 0.51 -6.81
C GLY A 132 12.44 0.75 -6.98
N ALA A 133 13.07 0.05 -7.92
CA ALA A 133 14.52 0.14 -8.14
C ALA A 133 14.95 1.55 -8.58
N GLU A 134 14.19 2.16 -9.49
CA GLU A 134 14.43 3.51 -9.97
C GLU A 134 14.26 4.55 -8.86
N GLY A 135 13.17 4.47 -8.08
CA GLY A 135 12.97 5.35 -6.93
C GLY A 135 14.06 5.18 -5.87
N ALA A 136 14.46 3.96 -5.53
CA ALA A 136 15.58 3.75 -4.60
C ALA A 136 16.90 4.40 -5.09
N ARG A 137 17.11 4.46 -6.41
CA ARG A 137 18.30 5.03 -7.02
C ARG A 137 18.28 6.55 -7.04
N PHE A 138 17.14 7.18 -7.30
CA PHE A 138 17.06 8.62 -7.61
C PHE A 138 16.23 9.45 -6.64
N GLY A 139 15.51 8.82 -5.71
CA GLY A 139 14.64 9.51 -4.78
C GLY A 139 13.42 8.67 -4.41
N PRO A 140 13.45 7.89 -3.33
CA PRO A 140 12.29 7.16 -2.85
C PRO A 140 11.47 8.03 -1.88
N SER A 141 10.28 7.55 -1.55
CA SER A 141 9.53 8.01 -0.38
C SER A 141 9.93 7.20 0.85
N ILE A 142 10.24 7.88 1.97
CA ILE A 142 10.82 7.29 3.19
C ILE A 142 9.94 7.58 4.41
N MET A 143 9.58 6.51 5.14
CA MET A 143 8.54 6.52 6.17
C MET A 143 9.11 5.97 7.48
N GLY A 144 9.66 6.84 8.34
CA GLY A 144 10.41 6.42 9.52
C GLY A 144 9.54 6.12 10.74
N GLY A 145 9.77 4.98 11.41
CA GLY A 145 9.16 4.62 12.69
C GLY A 145 10.20 4.24 13.74
N GLY A 146 9.93 4.59 15.01
CA GLY A 146 10.81 4.34 16.15
C GLY A 146 11.14 5.63 16.93
N PRO A 147 12.13 5.61 17.84
CA PRO A 147 12.45 6.77 18.69
C PRO A 147 12.81 7.99 17.86
N ARG A 148 12.20 9.14 18.17
CA ARG A 148 12.43 10.40 17.43
C ARG A 148 13.91 10.81 17.36
N GLU A 149 14.63 10.67 18.47
CA GLU A 149 16.07 10.95 18.54
C GLU A 149 16.93 10.10 17.58
N SER A 150 16.51 8.85 17.36
CA SER A 150 17.17 7.96 16.41
C SER A 150 16.92 8.39 14.98
N TRP A 151 15.70 8.87 14.66
CA TRP A 151 15.39 9.45 13.35
C TRP A 151 16.19 10.72 13.10
N ASP A 152 16.17 11.67 14.04
CA ASP A 152 16.82 12.98 13.88
C ASP A 152 18.33 12.83 13.61
N ARG A 153 18.98 11.78 14.17
CA ARG A 153 20.39 11.43 13.90
C ARG A 153 20.68 11.17 12.42
N VAL A 154 19.77 10.49 11.72
CA VAL A 154 19.97 10.03 10.33
C VAL A 154 19.14 10.80 9.31
N ALA A 155 18.25 11.69 9.77
CA ALA A 155 17.36 12.48 8.92
C ALA A 155 18.11 13.22 7.82
N HIS A 156 19.27 13.82 8.11
CA HIS A 156 20.08 14.53 7.10
C HIS A 156 20.54 13.64 5.92
N ILE A 157 20.70 12.33 6.11
CA ILE A 157 21.00 11.37 5.03
C ILE A 157 19.71 11.01 4.31
N LEU A 158 18.66 10.69 5.09
CA LEU A 158 17.38 10.22 4.57
C LEU A 158 16.64 11.30 3.76
N ASP A 159 16.70 12.56 4.19
CA ASP A 159 16.09 13.69 3.52
C ASP A 159 16.74 13.95 2.15
N VAL A 160 18.08 13.89 2.09
CA VAL A 160 18.83 14.19 0.85
C VAL A 160 18.68 13.06 -0.18
N ILE A 161 18.54 11.81 0.25
CA ILE A 161 18.38 10.69 -0.69
C ILE A 161 16.93 10.49 -1.13
N ALA A 162 15.96 11.10 -0.44
CA ALA A 162 14.54 11.03 -0.75
C ALA A 162 14.21 11.77 -2.05
N ALA A 163 13.05 11.46 -2.63
CA ALA A 163 12.48 12.33 -3.65
C ALA A 163 12.21 13.72 -3.08
N ASP A 164 12.39 14.75 -3.89
CA ASP A 164 12.03 16.12 -3.55
C ASP A 164 10.72 16.53 -4.22
N HIS A 165 9.82 17.14 -3.46
CA HIS A 165 8.62 17.75 -3.99
C HIS A 165 8.59 19.23 -3.60
N GLU A 166 8.91 20.11 -4.54
CA GLU A 166 8.93 21.57 -4.35
C GLU A 166 9.84 22.03 -3.19
N GLY A 167 11.02 21.42 -3.07
CA GLY A 167 11.99 21.72 -2.00
C GLY A 167 11.67 21.04 -0.67
N GLN A 168 10.69 20.14 -0.63
CA GLN A 168 10.36 19.33 0.53
C GLN A 168 10.73 17.87 0.29
N PRO A 169 11.63 17.27 1.09
CA PRO A 169 11.97 15.87 0.95
C PRO A 169 10.77 14.98 1.30
N CYS A 170 10.56 13.94 0.52
CA CYS A 170 9.57 12.88 0.74
C CYS A 170 10.06 11.89 1.81
N ALA A 171 10.61 12.40 2.90
CA ALA A 171 11.07 11.66 4.06
C ALA A 171 10.46 12.27 5.32
N ARG A 172 9.89 11.44 6.20
CA ARG A 172 9.33 11.92 7.46
C ARG A 172 9.32 10.85 8.54
N TRP A 173 9.47 11.31 9.79
CA TRP A 173 9.16 10.52 10.97
C TRP A 173 7.64 10.41 11.18
N MET A 174 7.14 9.18 11.16
CA MET A 174 5.72 8.86 11.24
C MET A 174 5.23 8.70 12.68
N GLY A 175 6.11 8.30 13.58
CA GLY A 175 5.75 7.97 14.94
C GLY A 175 6.69 6.94 15.54
N GLU A 176 6.36 6.51 16.75
CA GLU A 176 7.11 5.51 17.49
C GLU A 176 6.93 4.10 16.89
N ASP A 177 7.74 3.17 17.39
CA ASP A 177 7.51 1.73 17.21
C ASP A 177 7.46 1.28 15.73
N GLY A 178 6.42 0.55 15.33
CA GLY A 178 6.23 0.04 13.96
C GLY A 178 5.57 1.03 12.98
N ALA A 179 5.36 2.29 13.37
CA ALA A 179 4.56 3.25 12.60
C ALA A 179 5.00 3.40 11.14
N GLY A 180 6.30 3.53 10.88
CA GLY A 180 6.86 3.68 9.53
C GLY A 180 6.54 2.51 8.60
N HIS A 181 6.73 1.27 9.08
CA HIS A 181 6.36 0.07 8.32
C HIS A 181 4.84 -0.12 8.19
N PHE A 182 4.05 0.35 9.16
CA PHE A 182 2.59 0.32 9.02
C PHE A 182 2.09 1.28 7.94
N VAL A 183 2.57 2.53 7.93
CA VAL A 183 2.27 3.52 6.87
C VAL A 183 2.64 2.95 5.50
N LYS A 184 3.80 2.30 5.38
CA LYS A 184 4.22 1.63 4.15
C LYS A 184 3.34 0.44 3.76
N THR A 185 2.83 -0.30 4.74
CA THR A 185 1.89 -1.40 4.50
C THR A 185 0.61 -0.84 3.87
N VAL A 186 0.02 0.20 4.46
CA VAL A 186 -1.19 0.85 3.93
C VAL A 186 -0.95 1.47 2.54
N HIS A 187 0.20 2.11 2.31
CA HIS A 187 0.61 2.57 0.98
C HIS A 187 0.50 1.43 -0.05
N ASN A 188 1.02 0.24 0.26
CA ASN A 188 0.93 -0.91 -0.66
C ASN A 188 -0.49 -1.47 -0.80
N GLY A 189 -1.33 -1.36 0.23
CA GLY A 189 -2.76 -1.65 0.11
C GLY A 189 -3.45 -0.74 -0.91
N ILE A 190 -3.23 0.57 -0.79
CA ILE A 190 -3.73 1.58 -1.73
C ILE A 190 -3.17 1.33 -3.15
N GLU A 191 -1.87 1.03 -3.27
CA GLU A 191 -1.24 0.65 -4.55
C GLU A 191 -1.96 -0.53 -5.21
N TYR A 192 -2.33 -1.55 -4.43
CA TYR A 192 -3.03 -2.73 -4.96
C TYR A 192 -4.40 -2.36 -5.52
N ALA A 193 -5.14 -1.52 -4.78
CA ALA A 193 -6.44 -1.02 -5.21
C ALA A 193 -6.35 -0.12 -6.44
N ASP A 194 -5.43 0.85 -6.49
CA ASP A 194 -5.23 1.71 -7.66
C ASP A 194 -4.91 0.88 -8.91
N MET A 195 -4.00 -0.08 -8.81
CA MET A 195 -3.68 -1.00 -9.91
C MET A 195 -4.90 -1.81 -10.34
N GLN A 196 -5.71 -2.28 -9.39
CA GLN A 196 -6.90 -3.09 -9.70
C GLN A 196 -7.98 -2.25 -10.37
N LEU A 197 -8.26 -1.04 -9.90
CA LEU A 197 -9.21 -0.11 -10.51
C LEU A 197 -8.82 0.18 -11.97
N ILE A 198 -7.54 0.47 -12.21
CA ILE A 198 -6.99 0.69 -13.55
C ILE A 198 -7.13 -0.56 -14.43
N ALA A 199 -6.81 -1.75 -13.91
CA ALA A 199 -6.92 -3.01 -14.64
C ALA A 199 -8.39 -3.33 -14.99
N GLU A 200 -9.33 -3.01 -14.11
CA GLU A 200 -10.77 -3.14 -14.36
C GLU A 200 -11.22 -2.18 -15.46
N ALA A 201 -10.75 -0.93 -15.46
CA ALA A 201 -11.02 0.01 -16.54
C ALA A 201 -10.46 -0.49 -17.88
N TYR A 202 -9.25 -1.02 -17.89
CA TYR A 202 -8.70 -1.67 -19.09
C TYR A 202 -9.58 -2.85 -19.56
N GLY A 203 -10.02 -3.72 -18.64
CA GLY A 203 -10.91 -4.84 -18.97
C GLY A 203 -12.25 -4.37 -19.57
N VAL A 204 -12.82 -3.29 -19.02
CA VAL A 204 -14.04 -2.68 -19.55
C VAL A 204 -13.82 -2.11 -20.96
N MET A 205 -12.72 -1.40 -21.20
CA MET A 205 -12.39 -0.88 -22.53
C MET A 205 -12.19 -2.01 -23.56
N ARG A 206 -11.36 -3.01 -23.23
CA ARG A 206 -11.00 -4.09 -24.14
C ARG A 206 -12.19 -5.01 -24.44
N ASP A 207 -12.81 -5.55 -23.40
CA ASP A 207 -13.81 -6.61 -23.55
C ASP A 207 -15.21 -6.03 -23.77
N GLY A 208 -15.55 -5.00 -22.98
CA GLY A 208 -16.85 -4.33 -23.02
C GLY A 208 -17.00 -3.41 -24.23
N MET A 209 -16.07 -2.48 -24.42
CA MET A 209 -16.16 -1.45 -25.47
C MET A 209 -15.49 -1.88 -26.79
N GLY A 210 -14.61 -2.88 -26.75
CA GLY A 210 -13.92 -3.35 -27.95
C GLY A 210 -12.74 -2.55 -28.42
N MET A 211 -12.21 -1.72 -27.53
CA MET A 211 -11.02 -0.93 -27.81
C MET A 211 -9.81 -1.84 -27.95
N THR A 212 -8.99 -1.53 -28.95
CA THR A 212 -7.65 -2.09 -29.12
C THR A 212 -6.71 -1.62 -28.00
N ALA A 213 -5.58 -2.31 -27.84
CA ALA A 213 -4.55 -1.89 -26.86
C ALA A 213 -4.04 -0.46 -27.12
N ALA A 214 -3.96 -0.04 -28.39
CA ALA A 214 -3.58 1.32 -28.78
C ALA A 214 -4.62 2.37 -28.35
N GLU A 215 -5.91 2.11 -28.57
CA GLU A 215 -6.99 3.01 -28.13
C GLU A 215 -7.06 3.08 -26.60
N CYS A 216 -6.82 1.96 -25.89
CA CYS A 216 -6.70 1.95 -24.43
C CYS A 216 -5.52 2.81 -23.97
N ALA A 217 -4.37 2.72 -24.65
CA ALA A 217 -3.20 3.52 -24.34
C ALA A 217 -3.51 5.02 -24.48
N GLU A 218 -4.15 5.43 -25.58
CA GLU A 218 -4.57 6.81 -25.79
C GLU A 218 -5.53 7.31 -24.71
N ALA A 219 -6.46 6.47 -24.24
CA ALA A 219 -7.36 6.82 -23.16
C ALA A 219 -6.59 7.11 -21.86
N PHE A 220 -5.69 6.20 -21.44
CA PHE A 220 -4.86 6.42 -20.26
C PHE A 220 -3.93 7.64 -20.41
N THR A 221 -3.34 7.86 -21.58
CA THR A 221 -2.53 9.06 -21.84
C THR A 221 -3.36 10.34 -21.64
N ARG A 222 -4.57 10.41 -22.20
CA ARG A 222 -5.46 11.57 -22.01
C ARG A 222 -5.87 11.76 -20.55
N TRP A 223 -6.21 10.69 -19.85
CA TRP A 223 -6.57 10.75 -18.43
C TRP A 223 -5.41 11.24 -17.55
N ASN A 224 -4.18 10.93 -17.94
CA ASN A 224 -2.98 11.40 -17.23
C ASN A 224 -2.71 12.90 -17.38
N ASP A 225 -3.32 13.56 -18.36
CA ASP A 225 -3.25 15.02 -18.53
C ASP A 225 -4.28 15.76 -17.65
N GLY A 226 -5.19 15.02 -17.01
CA GLY A 226 -6.28 15.55 -16.18
C GLY A 226 -6.17 15.22 -14.69
N VAL A 227 -7.34 15.02 -14.07
CA VAL A 227 -7.48 14.78 -12.61
C VAL A 227 -6.77 13.48 -12.18
N LEU A 228 -6.65 12.51 -13.08
CA LEU A 228 -6.02 11.21 -12.81
C LEU A 228 -4.50 11.21 -12.95
N LYS A 229 -3.87 12.36 -13.21
CA LYS A 229 -2.41 12.51 -13.35
C LYS A 229 -1.66 11.80 -12.22
N SER A 230 -1.02 10.69 -12.56
CA SER A 230 -0.35 9.82 -11.60
C SER A 230 0.60 8.84 -12.28
N TYR A 231 1.60 8.37 -11.53
CA TYR A 231 2.56 7.40 -12.09
C TYR A 231 1.88 6.13 -12.59
N LEU A 232 0.91 5.59 -11.84
CA LEU A 232 0.21 4.37 -12.25
C LEU A 232 -0.61 4.57 -13.54
N VAL A 233 -1.24 5.72 -13.74
CA VAL A 233 -1.99 6.00 -14.98
C VAL A 233 -1.03 6.24 -16.15
N GLU A 234 0.07 6.97 -15.93
CA GLU A 234 1.13 7.18 -16.91
C GLU A 234 1.70 5.86 -17.43
N ILE A 235 2.13 4.97 -16.54
CA ILE A 235 2.68 3.68 -16.96
C ILE A 235 1.61 2.78 -17.57
N SER A 236 0.32 2.95 -17.23
CA SER A 236 -0.77 2.18 -17.84
C SER A 236 -0.90 2.49 -19.33
N GLY A 237 -0.76 3.77 -19.70
CA GLY A 237 -0.68 4.16 -21.11
C GLY A 237 0.55 3.55 -21.80
N LYS A 238 1.72 3.61 -21.15
CA LYS A 238 2.97 3.05 -21.69
C LYS A 238 2.90 1.53 -21.91
N VAL A 239 2.39 0.77 -20.95
CA VAL A 239 2.29 -0.70 -21.06
C VAL A 239 1.20 -1.14 -22.03
N ALA A 240 0.10 -0.39 -22.17
CA ALA A 240 -0.91 -0.67 -23.19
C ALA A 240 -0.40 -0.42 -24.61
N ALA A 241 0.53 0.54 -24.80
CA ALA A 241 1.19 0.80 -26.08
C ALA A 241 2.35 -0.15 -26.39
N ALA A 242 2.86 -0.89 -25.39
CA ALA A 242 4.03 -1.74 -25.55
C ALA A 242 3.76 -2.91 -26.50
N ARG A 243 4.76 -3.23 -27.33
CA ARG A 243 4.74 -4.39 -28.22
C ARG A 243 5.65 -5.49 -27.68
N ASP A 244 5.26 -6.73 -27.95
CA ASP A 244 6.10 -7.89 -27.70
C ASP A 244 7.08 -8.09 -28.87
N ASP A 245 8.37 -8.20 -28.57
CA ASP A 245 9.41 -8.34 -29.59
C ASP A 245 9.31 -9.65 -30.37
N SER A 246 8.71 -10.69 -29.78
CA SER A 246 8.63 -12.03 -30.39
C SER A 246 7.46 -12.13 -31.38
N THR A 247 6.31 -11.58 -31.04
CA THR A 247 5.07 -11.68 -31.83
C THR A 247 4.79 -10.44 -32.66
N GLY A 248 5.39 -9.29 -32.31
CA GLY A 248 5.10 -7.97 -32.89
C GLY A 248 3.74 -7.39 -32.49
N GLY A 249 2.92 -8.14 -31.75
CA GLY A 249 1.60 -7.74 -31.24
C GLY A 249 1.67 -6.96 -29.91
N PRO A 250 0.53 -6.57 -29.34
CA PRO A 250 0.50 -5.93 -28.02
C PRO A 250 1.09 -6.83 -26.94
N ALA A 251 1.97 -6.28 -26.09
CA ALA A 251 2.61 -7.05 -25.02
C ALA A 251 1.59 -7.60 -24.01
N LEU A 252 0.50 -6.86 -23.75
CA LEU A 252 -0.56 -7.29 -22.84
C LEU A 252 -1.27 -8.58 -23.28
N ASP A 253 -1.24 -8.93 -24.57
CA ASP A 253 -1.93 -10.12 -25.09
C ASP A 253 -1.14 -11.41 -24.83
N VAL A 254 0.18 -11.31 -24.62
CA VAL A 254 1.06 -12.46 -24.38
C VAL A 254 1.38 -12.67 -22.90
N ILE A 255 1.07 -11.69 -22.04
CA ILE A 255 1.30 -11.78 -20.60
C ILE A 255 0.30 -12.74 -19.96
N LEU A 256 0.80 -13.71 -19.21
CA LEU A 256 -0.04 -14.62 -18.42
C LEU A 256 -0.82 -13.84 -17.35
N ASP A 257 -2.14 -14.06 -17.30
CA ASP A 257 -3.09 -13.43 -16.38
C ASP A 257 -3.03 -13.99 -14.94
N ARG A 258 -1.82 -14.00 -14.37
CA ARG A 258 -1.50 -14.51 -13.03
C ARG A 258 -0.72 -13.47 -12.25
N ALA A 259 -1.41 -12.67 -11.45
CA ALA A 259 -0.79 -11.64 -10.65
C ALA A 259 -0.04 -12.25 -9.45
N GLY A 260 1.24 -11.91 -9.32
CA GLY A 260 2.03 -12.18 -8.12
C GLY A 260 1.72 -11.19 -6.98
N GLN A 261 2.06 -11.57 -5.76
CA GLN A 261 2.08 -10.67 -4.61
C GLN A 261 3.15 -11.06 -3.60
N LYS A 262 3.66 -10.08 -2.85
CA LYS A 262 4.72 -10.26 -1.82
C LYS A 262 4.19 -10.17 -0.39
N GLY A 263 2.87 -10.07 -0.20
CA GLY A 263 2.20 -10.15 1.10
C GLY A 263 1.77 -8.81 1.73
N THR A 264 2.35 -7.67 1.35
CA THR A 264 2.04 -6.36 1.96
C THR A 264 0.60 -5.91 1.76
N GLY A 265 0.02 -6.09 0.56
CA GLY A 265 -1.40 -5.82 0.32
C GLY A 265 -2.31 -6.69 1.21
N ARG A 266 -1.96 -7.98 1.37
CA ARG A 266 -2.67 -8.89 2.28
C ARG A 266 -2.56 -8.46 3.75
N TRP A 267 -1.41 -7.97 4.20
CA TRP A 267 -1.26 -7.47 5.57
C TRP A 267 -2.15 -6.25 5.85
N THR A 268 -2.34 -5.37 4.86
CA THR A 268 -3.29 -4.25 4.98
C THR A 268 -4.70 -4.77 5.26
N VAL A 269 -5.17 -5.74 4.46
CA VAL A 269 -6.49 -6.35 4.64
C VAL A 269 -6.63 -7.04 6.00
N ILE A 270 -5.64 -7.84 6.40
CA ILE A 270 -5.68 -8.53 7.70
C ILE A 270 -5.78 -7.51 8.83
N GLU A 271 -4.93 -6.48 8.82
CA GLU A 271 -4.92 -5.49 9.90
C GLU A 271 -6.19 -4.66 9.94
N SER A 272 -6.76 -4.34 8.77
CA SER A 272 -8.03 -3.61 8.68
C SER A 272 -9.18 -4.32 9.39
N GLN A 273 -9.23 -5.66 9.29
CA GLN A 273 -10.22 -6.50 9.94
C GLN A 273 -9.97 -6.60 11.45
N MET A 274 -8.70 -6.69 11.87
CA MET A 274 -8.32 -6.70 13.28
C MET A 274 -8.66 -5.38 13.99
N LEU A 275 -8.51 -4.26 13.28
CA LEU A 275 -8.80 -2.91 13.79
C LEU A 275 -10.27 -2.50 13.63
N GLY A 276 -11.09 -3.28 12.90
CA GLY A 276 -12.47 -2.90 12.59
C GLY A 276 -12.58 -1.66 11.71
N ALA A 277 -11.59 -1.41 10.84
CA ALA A 277 -11.57 -0.31 9.88
C ALA A 277 -11.75 -0.88 8.46
N PRO A 278 -12.96 -0.87 7.88
CA PRO A 278 -13.24 -1.59 6.64
C PRO A 278 -12.55 -0.97 5.41
N VAL A 279 -11.88 -1.80 4.60
CA VAL A 279 -11.17 -1.39 3.37
C VAL A 279 -11.60 -2.20 2.13
N PRO A 280 -12.91 -2.28 1.82
CA PRO A 280 -13.45 -3.23 0.84
C PRO A 280 -12.84 -3.09 -0.57
N VAL A 281 -12.37 -1.92 -0.98
CA VAL A 281 -11.72 -1.74 -2.29
C VAL A 281 -10.34 -2.41 -2.33
N ILE A 282 -9.58 -2.28 -1.24
CA ILE A 282 -8.28 -2.94 -1.07
C ILE A 282 -8.46 -4.45 -0.93
N GLU A 283 -9.50 -4.89 -0.23
CA GLU A 283 -9.89 -6.30 -0.12
C GLU A 283 -10.21 -6.92 -1.47
N ALA A 284 -11.03 -6.23 -2.27
CA ALA A 284 -11.36 -6.65 -3.63
C ALA A 284 -10.11 -6.81 -4.50
N ALA A 285 -9.14 -5.90 -4.38
CA ALA A 285 -7.88 -5.99 -5.11
C ALA A 285 -7.01 -7.19 -4.70
N VAL A 286 -6.94 -7.51 -3.40
CA VAL A 286 -6.25 -8.72 -2.92
C VAL A 286 -6.98 -9.98 -3.40
N GLY A 287 -8.32 -10.00 -3.33
CA GLY A 287 -9.16 -11.08 -3.83
C GLY A 287 -8.96 -11.34 -5.32
N ALA A 288 -8.98 -10.29 -6.14
CA ALA A 288 -8.79 -10.37 -7.59
C ALA A 288 -7.42 -10.99 -7.96
N ARG A 289 -6.35 -10.62 -7.25
CA ARG A 289 -5.02 -11.24 -7.44
C ARG A 289 -5.05 -12.73 -7.11
N ASN A 290 -5.65 -13.12 -5.98
CA ASN A 290 -5.77 -14.53 -5.60
C ASN A 290 -6.56 -15.33 -6.64
N MET A 291 -7.68 -14.78 -7.12
CA MET A 291 -8.49 -15.40 -8.17
C MET A 291 -7.72 -15.54 -9.49
N SER A 292 -6.91 -14.55 -9.87
CA SER A 292 -6.05 -14.65 -11.06
C SER A 292 -5.05 -15.81 -10.97
N ALA A 293 -4.54 -16.10 -9.77
CA ALA A 293 -3.61 -17.19 -9.52
C ALA A 293 -4.25 -18.59 -9.61
N MET A 294 -5.55 -18.69 -9.34
CA MET A 294 -6.34 -19.93 -9.47
C MET A 294 -6.73 -20.23 -10.93
N ARG A 295 -5.76 -20.12 -11.85
CA ARG A 295 -6.02 -20.18 -13.30
C ARG A 295 -6.67 -21.48 -13.76
N ASP A 296 -6.23 -22.63 -13.25
CA ASP A 296 -6.77 -23.93 -13.68
C ASP A 296 -8.24 -24.08 -13.27
N LEU A 297 -8.59 -23.61 -12.07
CA LEU A 297 -9.98 -23.53 -11.61
C LEU A 297 -10.81 -22.59 -12.48
N ARG A 298 -10.26 -21.42 -12.87
CA ARG A 298 -10.94 -20.48 -13.79
C ARG A 298 -11.19 -21.10 -15.16
N LEU A 299 -10.22 -21.83 -15.72
CA LEU A 299 -10.37 -22.52 -17.00
C LEU A 299 -11.44 -23.63 -16.93
N GLN A 300 -11.47 -24.39 -15.83
CA GLN A 300 -12.53 -25.37 -15.58
C GLN A 300 -13.91 -24.70 -15.45
N GLY A 301 -14.00 -23.59 -14.71
CA GLY A 301 -15.24 -22.81 -14.61
C GLY A 301 -15.70 -22.28 -15.97
N ALA A 302 -14.76 -21.77 -16.78
CA ALA A 302 -15.05 -21.25 -18.11
C ALA A 302 -15.59 -22.34 -19.06
N SER A 303 -15.05 -23.56 -18.99
CA SER A 303 -15.53 -24.67 -19.83
C SER A 303 -16.93 -25.17 -19.43
N LEU A 304 -17.26 -25.11 -18.14
CA LEU A 304 -18.55 -25.56 -17.60
C LEU A 304 -19.68 -24.55 -17.80
N TYR A 305 -19.43 -23.29 -17.48
CA TYR A 305 -20.47 -22.26 -17.44
C TYR A 305 -20.51 -21.37 -18.68
N GLN A 306 -19.47 -21.44 -19.53
CA GLN A 306 -19.25 -20.57 -20.69
C GLN A 306 -19.56 -19.08 -20.40
N PRO A 307 -19.17 -18.50 -19.25
CA PRO A 307 -19.42 -17.10 -18.99
C PRO A 307 -18.32 -16.28 -19.67
N SER A 308 -18.62 -15.71 -20.83
CA SER A 308 -17.72 -14.75 -21.46
C SER A 308 -18.15 -13.32 -21.12
N PRO A 309 -17.19 -12.41 -20.86
CA PRO A 309 -17.37 -10.98 -21.11
C PRO A 309 -18.20 -10.73 -22.36
N ARG A 310 -19.20 -9.87 -22.25
CA ARG A 310 -20.02 -9.43 -23.37
C ARG A 310 -19.69 -7.99 -23.72
N ARG A 311 -19.98 -7.63 -24.97
CA ARG A 311 -20.02 -6.21 -25.34
C ARG A 311 -21.03 -5.48 -24.47
N LEU A 312 -20.67 -4.25 -24.12
CA LEU A 312 -21.61 -3.32 -23.48
C LEU A 312 -22.60 -2.81 -24.53
N ASP A 313 -23.82 -2.52 -24.10
CA ASP A 313 -24.80 -1.79 -24.91
C ASP A 313 -24.36 -0.32 -25.06
N ASP A 314 -24.95 0.41 -26.01
CA ASP A 314 -24.59 1.79 -26.42
C ASP A 314 -24.80 2.90 -25.34
N GLY A 315 -24.80 2.57 -24.04
CA GLY A 315 -25.11 3.48 -22.94
C GLY A 315 -23.93 3.92 -22.06
N LEU A 316 -22.76 3.30 -22.15
CA LEU A 316 -21.60 3.65 -21.33
C LEU A 316 -20.55 4.42 -22.15
N ALA A 317 -20.31 5.68 -21.79
CA ALA A 317 -19.27 6.48 -22.42
C ALA A 317 -17.90 6.25 -21.77
N ILE A 318 -16.81 6.46 -22.53
CA ILE A 318 -15.45 6.37 -21.99
C ILE A 318 -15.22 7.38 -20.84
N GLN A 319 -15.92 8.50 -20.86
CA GLN A 319 -15.91 9.49 -19.77
C GLN A 319 -16.57 8.98 -18.50
N ASP A 320 -17.60 8.11 -18.58
CA ASP A 320 -18.18 7.49 -17.38
C ASP A 320 -17.13 6.60 -16.69
N LEU A 321 -16.27 5.93 -17.47
CA LEU A 321 -15.18 5.11 -16.95
C LEU A 321 -14.05 5.95 -16.30
N GLU A 322 -13.71 7.09 -16.88
CA GLU A 322 -12.79 8.05 -16.26
C GLU A 322 -13.33 8.54 -14.91
N ARG A 323 -14.61 8.92 -14.87
CA ARG A 323 -15.31 9.32 -13.64
C ARG A 323 -15.34 8.18 -12.61
N ALA A 324 -15.56 6.95 -13.06
CA ALA A 324 -15.51 5.77 -12.22
C ALA A 324 -14.14 5.58 -11.56
N LEU A 325 -13.05 5.76 -12.32
CA LEU A 325 -11.68 5.72 -11.78
C LEU A 325 -11.42 6.85 -10.78
N ILE A 326 -11.86 8.09 -11.07
CA ILE A 326 -11.71 9.22 -10.14
C ILE A 326 -12.42 8.91 -8.81
N ALA A 327 -13.69 8.51 -8.86
CA ALA A 327 -14.46 8.19 -7.67
C ALA A 327 -13.86 6.97 -6.91
N GLY A 328 -13.53 5.90 -7.62
CA GLY A 328 -12.91 4.71 -7.03
C GLY A 328 -11.59 5.01 -6.32
N LYS A 329 -10.76 5.87 -6.92
CA LYS A 329 -9.50 6.32 -6.32
C LYS A 329 -9.75 7.12 -5.04
N ILE A 330 -10.65 8.11 -5.05
CA ILE A 330 -10.97 8.89 -3.84
C ILE A 330 -11.43 7.96 -2.70
N LEU A 331 -12.34 7.02 -2.99
CA LEU A 331 -12.90 6.11 -2.00
C LEU A 331 -11.87 5.12 -1.45
N CYS A 332 -10.94 4.66 -2.30
CA CYS A 332 -9.80 3.84 -1.90
C CYS A 332 -8.92 4.58 -0.88
N TYR A 333 -8.57 5.84 -1.16
CA TYR A 333 -7.73 6.61 -0.24
C TYR A 333 -8.46 6.98 1.05
N ALA A 334 -9.76 7.28 0.99
CA ALA A 334 -10.56 7.49 2.19
C ALA A 334 -10.51 6.28 3.14
N GLN A 335 -10.68 5.06 2.61
CA GLN A 335 -10.54 3.82 3.37
C GLN A 335 -9.12 3.64 3.95
N GLY A 336 -8.09 3.93 3.17
CA GLY A 336 -6.70 3.82 3.62
C GLY A 336 -6.34 4.80 4.73
N PHE A 337 -6.80 6.06 4.65
CA PHE A 337 -6.56 7.06 5.69
C PHE A 337 -7.38 6.79 6.95
N ASP A 338 -8.62 6.30 6.85
CA ASP A 338 -9.39 5.86 8.02
C ASP A 338 -8.69 4.71 8.75
N LEU A 339 -8.11 3.75 8.01
CA LEU A 339 -7.30 2.68 8.59
C LEU A 339 -6.07 3.24 9.33
N LEU A 340 -5.38 4.24 8.76
CA LEU A 340 -4.27 4.92 9.44
C LEU A 340 -4.75 5.63 10.72
N CYS A 341 -5.88 6.34 10.67
CA CYS A 341 -6.48 7.00 11.84
C CYS A 341 -6.81 6.00 12.96
N LYS A 342 -7.45 4.88 12.60
CA LYS A 342 -7.80 3.83 13.56
C LYS A 342 -6.56 3.20 14.19
N ALA A 343 -5.55 2.87 13.39
CA ALA A 343 -4.29 2.35 13.90
C ALA A 343 -3.54 3.36 14.78
N SER A 344 -3.55 4.65 14.40
CA SER A 344 -2.94 5.71 15.22
C SER A 344 -3.57 5.75 16.61
N THR A 345 -4.90 5.62 16.69
CA THR A 345 -5.64 5.60 17.95
C THR A 345 -5.33 4.33 18.76
N ASP A 346 -5.48 3.15 18.15
CA ASP A 346 -5.38 1.87 18.86
C ASP A 346 -3.95 1.54 19.31
N PHE A 347 -2.93 2.00 18.58
CA PHE A 347 -1.54 1.81 18.95
C PHE A 347 -0.93 3.00 19.71
N GLY A 348 -1.72 4.05 19.97
CA GLY A 348 -1.25 5.25 20.67
C GLY A 348 -0.16 6.03 19.92
N TRP A 349 -0.18 5.96 18.59
CA TRP A 349 0.71 6.76 17.74
C TRP A 349 0.11 8.15 17.48
N SER A 350 0.97 9.09 17.08
CA SER A 350 0.58 10.42 16.61
C SER A 350 0.92 10.58 15.14
N LEU A 351 0.30 9.74 14.28
CA LEU A 351 0.60 9.72 12.86
C LEU A 351 0.30 11.08 12.20
N PRO A 352 1.26 11.68 11.48
CA PRO A 352 1.06 12.98 10.85
C PRO A 352 0.30 12.82 9.53
N MET A 353 -1.04 12.68 9.57
CA MET A 353 -1.85 12.38 8.38
C MET A 353 -1.58 13.30 7.17
N PRO A 354 -1.52 14.65 7.33
CA PRO A 354 -1.13 15.51 6.20
C PRO A 354 0.28 15.21 5.70
N GLY A 355 1.21 14.90 6.61
CA GLY A 355 2.58 14.53 6.31
C GLY A 355 2.71 13.21 5.54
N ILE A 356 1.83 12.25 5.83
CA ILE A 356 1.78 10.98 5.07
C ILE A 356 1.38 11.27 3.62
N ALA A 357 0.35 12.08 3.39
CA ALA A 357 -0.03 12.49 2.04
C ALA A 357 1.10 13.27 1.35
N GLU A 358 1.76 14.20 2.06
CA GLU A 358 2.85 15.02 1.53
C GLU A 358 4.02 14.18 0.99
N ILE A 359 4.46 13.17 1.73
CA ILE A 359 5.61 12.34 1.32
C ILE A 359 5.26 11.28 0.27
N TRP A 360 3.97 11.06 0.00
CA TRP A 360 3.53 10.19 -1.09
C TRP A 360 3.44 10.94 -2.43
N ARG A 361 3.56 12.27 -2.44
CA ARG A 361 3.42 13.09 -3.66
C ARG A 361 4.50 12.83 -4.72
N GLU A 362 5.68 12.37 -4.32
CA GLU A 362 6.78 12.05 -5.22
C GLU A 362 7.56 10.81 -4.72
N GLY A 363 8.33 10.18 -5.61
CA GLY A 363 9.21 9.06 -5.28
C GLY A 363 8.52 7.72 -5.01
N CYS A 364 7.29 7.70 -4.51
CA CYS A 364 6.53 6.47 -4.28
C CYS A 364 5.78 5.99 -5.54
N ILE A 365 5.20 4.78 -5.49
CA ILE A 365 4.46 4.21 -6.63
C ILE A 365 3.10 4.89 -6.83
N ILE A 366 2.41 5.24 -5.73
CA ILE A 366 1.05 5.80 -5.78
C ILE A 366 1.03 7.32 -6.02
N ARG A 367 2.20 7.92 -6.30
CA ARG A 367 2.35 9.36 -6.50
C ARG A 367 1.41 9.91 -7.56
N SER A 368 0.76 11.02 -7.24
CA SER A 368 -0.29 11.62 -8.06
C SER A 368 -0.54 13.08 -7.68
N ALA A 369 -1.15 13.84 -8.61
CA ALA A 369 -1.55 15.22 -8.34
C ALA A 369 -2.53 15.32 -7.16
N MET A 370 -3.45 14.36 -7.05
CA MET A 370 -4.51 14.31 -6.02
C MET A 370 -3.96 14.23 -4.58
N LEU A 371 -2.73 13.78 -4.38
CA LEU A 371 -2.10 13.74 -3.05
C LEU A 371 -1.84 15.15 -2.49
N ASN A 372 -1.70 16.17 -3.35
CA ASN A 372 -1.66 17.57 -2.90
C ASN A 372 -2.99 17.98 -2.27
N ASP A 373 -4.09 17.65 -2.95
CA ASP A 373 -5.45 17.96 -2.47
C ASP A 373 -5.75 17.17 -1.18
N MET A 374 -5.27 15.93 -1.06
CA MET A 374 -5.39 15.13 0.17
C MET A 374 -4.61 15.75 1.33
N ALA A 375 -3.37 16.18 1.10
CA ALA A 375 -2.57 16.85 2.11
C ALA A 375 -3.22 18.16 2.61
N ALA A 376 -3.86 18.91 1.71
CA ALA A 376 -4.62 20.10 2.06
C ALA A 376 -5.86 19.75 2.89
N ALA A 377 -6.70 18.83 2.40
CA ALA A 377 -7.93 18.41 3.06
C ALA A 377 -7.68 17.84 4.48
N LEU A 378 -6.64 17.00 4.63
CA LEU A 378 -6.26 16.43 5.93
C LEU A 378 -5.76 17.49 6.92
N ARG A 379 -5.24 18.63 6.43
CA ARG A 379 -4.79 19.74 7.28
C ARG A 379 -5.96 20.61 7.71
N GLU A 380 -6.87 20.87 6.79
CA GLU A 380 -8.04 21.74 7.02
C GLU A 380 -9.11 21.06 7.89
N SER A 381 -9.30 19.75 7.73
CA SER A 381 -10.36 18.98 8.40
C SER A 381 -9.82 17.73 9.07
N GLN A 382 -8.96 17.90 10.10
CA GLN A 382 -8.38 16.78 10.84
C GLN A 382 -9.46 15.85 11.42
N GLY A 383 -9.28 14.55 11.24
CA GLY A 383 -10.21 13.52 11.71
C GLY A 383 -11.47 13.35 10.86
N THR A 384 -11.66 14.16 9.81
CA THR A 384 -12.74 13.96 8.85
C THR A 384 -12.33 12.91 7.81
N ASN A 385 -13.22 11.96 7.52
CA ASN A 385 -13.03 11.01 6.42
C ASN A 385 -12.82 11.79 5.11
N LEU A 386 -11.80 11.42 4.32
CA LEU A 386 -11.44 12.15 3.10
C LEU A 386 -12.60 12.25 2.09
N ALA A 387 -13.46 11.25 1.97
CA ALA A 387 -14.61 11.29 1.07
C ALA A 387 -15.66 12.35 1.48
N LEU A 388 -15.64 12.79 2.74
CA LEU A 388 -16.55 13.82 3.28
C LEU A 388 -15.92 15.21 3.30
N ALA A 389 -14.61 15.35 3.08
CA ALA A 389 -13.94 16.64 2.99
C ALA A 389 -14.44 17.42 1.76
N ASP A 390 -14.62 18.74 1.88
CA ASP A 390 -15.32 19.57 0.89
C ASP A 390 -14.83 19.40 -0.55
N HIS A 391 -13.50 19.40 -0.74
CA HIS A 391 -12.88 19.21 -2.06
C HIS A 391 -13.28 17.85 -2.69
N PHE A 392 -13.14 16.76 -1.92
CA PHE A 392 -13.39 15.40 -2.41
C PHE A 392 -14.87 15.07 -2.49
N ARG A 393 -15.70 15.61 -1.59
CA ARG A 393 -17.15 15.55 -1.71
C ARG A 393 -17.60 16.16 -3.04
N ALA A 394 -17.10 17.34 -3.38
CA ALA A 394 -17.44 18.01 -4.64
C ALA A 394 -16.94 17.23 -5.88
N LEU A 395 -15.82 16.51 -5.78
CA LEU A 395 -15.39 15.59 -6.84
C LEU A 395 -16.29 14.35 -6.91
N LEU A 396 -16.61 13.72 -5.78
CA LEU A 396 -17.49 12.55 -5.73
C LEU A 396 -18.88 12.87 -6.29
N ASP A 397 -19.48 14.01 -5.90
CA ASP A 397 -20.78 14.47 -6.42
C ASP A 397 -20.81 14.54 -7.96
N LYS A 398 -19.69 14.86 -8.60
CA LYS A 398 -19.58 14.94 -10.07
C LYS A 398 -19.28 13.59 -10.75
N ASN A 399 -18.70 12.64 -10.02
CA ASN A 399 -18.08 11.46 -10.61
C ASN A 399 -18.74 10.13 -10.21
N VAL A 400 -19.46 10.08 -9.09
CA VAL A 400 -20.01 8.83 -8.55
C VAL A 400 -21.09 8.21 -9.44
N ASP A 401 -21.83 9.02 -10.21
CA ASP A 401 -22.75 8.50 -11.22
C ASP A 401 -22.02 7.75 -12.33
N GLY A 402 -20.81 8.17 -12.69
CA GLY A 402 -19.94 7.43 -13.62
C GLY A 402 -19.56 6.08 -13.04
N LEU A 403 -19.13 6.04 -11.77
CA LEU A 403 -18.86 4.79 -11.04
C LEU A 403 -20.08 3.86 -11.04
N ARG A 404 -21.26 4.39 -10.73
CA ARG A 404 -22.51 3.63 -10.70
C ARG A 404 -22.85 3.03 -12.07
N LYS A 405 -22.83 3.84 -13.12
CA LYS A 405 -23.08 3.36 -14.49
C LYS A 405 -22.09 2.30 -14.91
N THR A 406 -20.79 2.54 -14.70
CA THR A 406 -19.73 1.60 -15.07
C THR A 406 -19.89 0.27 -14.33
N ALA A 407 -20.04 0.29 -13.00
CA ALA A 407 -20.14 -0.95 -12.22
C ALA A 407 -21.37 -1.78 -12.61
N LEU A 408 -22.54 -1.13 -12.78
CA LEU A 408 -23.77 -1.82 -13.17
C LEU A 408 -23.70 -2.38 -14.60
N ALA A 409 -23.24 -1.59 -15.56
CA ALA A 409 -23.12 -2.01 -16.95
C ALA A 409 -22.11 -3.15 -17.10
N ALA A 410 -20.95 -3.06 -16.41
CA ALA A 410 -19.95 -4.11 -16.39
C ALA A 410 -20.51 -5.43 -15.83
N GLN A 411 -21.19 -5.39 -14.68
CA GLN A 411 -21.79 -6.60 -14.11
C GLN A 411 -22.89 -7.20 -15.01
N ALA A 412 -23.75 -6.37 -15.63
CA ALA A 412 -24.75 -6.83 -16.58
C ALA A 412 -24.12 -7.52 -17.80
N ALA A 413 -22.97 -7.02 -18.26
CA ALA A 413 -22.17 -7.58 -19.35
C ALA A 413 -21.20 -8.69 -18.92
N ARG A 414 -21.23 -9.13 -17.64
CA ARG A 414 -20.35 -10.16 -17.08
C ARG A 414 -18.85 -9.81 -17.13
N LEU A 415 -18.55 -8.52 -17.05
CA LEU A 415 -17.20 -7.98 -16.88
C LEU A 415 -16.84 -7.97 -15.38
N PRO A 416 -15.81 -8.70 -14.94
CA PRO A 416 -15.44 -8.74 -13.53
C PRO A 416 -14.81 -7.40 -13.11
N VAL A 417 -15.53 -6.63 -12.30
CA VAL A 417 -15.09 -5.34 -11.76
C VAL A 417 -15.20 -5.27 -10.22
N PRO A 418 -14.55 -6.19 -9.49
CA PRO A 418 -14.74 -6.31 -8.05
C PRO A 418 -14.36 -5.04 -7.26
N ALA A 419 -13.31 -4.31 -7.66
CA ALA A 419 -12.89 -3.10 -6.95
C ALA A 419 -13.82 -1.91 -7.24
N LEU A 420 -14.27 -1.71 -8.49
CA LEU A 420 -15.26 -0.68 -8.82
C LEU A 420 -16.61 -0.96 -8.14
N ALA A 421 -17.04 -2.22 -8.10
CA ALA A 421 -18.26 -2.62 -7.41
C ALA A 421 -18.14 -2.42 -5.89
N ALA A 422 -17.01 -2.77 -5.29
CA ALA A 422 -16.74 -2.54 -3.87
C ALA A 422 -16.70 -1.05 -3.52
N ALA A 423 -16.13 -0.22 -4.41
CA ALA A 423 -16.11 1.24 -4.24
C ALA A 423 -17.53 1.80 -4.23
N LEU A 424 -18.39 1.38 -5.16
CA LEU A 424 -19.79 1.80 -5.20
C LEU A 424 -20.55 1.37 -3.94
N ALA A 425 -20.40 0.11 -3.52
CA ALA A 425 -21.05 -0.41 -2.33
C ALA A 425 -20.59 0.31 -1.05
N TYR A 426 -19.31 0.64 -0.95
CA TYR A 426 -18.76 1.43 0.16
C TYR A 426 -19.38 2.83 0.19
N PHE A 427 -19.44 3.53 -0.96
CA PHE A 427 -20.06 4.86 -1.03
C PHE A 427 -21.55 4.84 -0.65
N ASP A 428 -22.31 3.89 -1.19
CA ASP A 428 -23.74 3.74 -0.91
C ASP A 428 -23.99 3.41 0.57
N THR A 429 -23.10 2.63 1.20
CA THR A 429 -23.18 2.33 2.63
C THR A 429 -22.80 3.55 3.48
N LEU A 430 -21.73 4.26 3.11
CA LEU A 430 -21.26 5.46 3.81
C LEU A 430 -22.31 6.59 3.82
N THR A 431 -23.13 6.66 2.78
CA THR A 431 -24.15 7.70 2.60
C THR A 431 -25.56 7.24 2.99
N CYS A 432 -25.71 6.05 3.59
CA CYS A 432 -26.98 5.52 4.03
C CYS A 432 -27.22 5.80 5.52
N GLU A 433 -28.19 6.67 5.83
CA GLU A 433 -28.56 7.03 7.21
C GLU A 433 -28.89 5.80 8.07
N ARG A 434 -29.56 4.79 7.48
CA ARG A 434 -29.94 3.56 8.18
C ARG A 434 -29.66 2.34 7.32
N THR A 435 -28.63 1.60 7.68
CA THR A 435 -28.28 0.33 7.04
C THR A 435 -29.21 -0.81 7.48
N THR A 436 -29.05 -1.98 6.87
CA THR A 436 -29.78 -3.21 7.22
C THR A 436 -29.21 -3.92 8.47
N ALA A 437 -28.25 -3.31 9.17
CA ALA A 437 -27.63 -3.88 10.37
C ALA A 437 -28.62 -4.14 11.52
N ASN A 438 -29.79 -3.48 11.51
CA ASN A 438 -30.87 -3.76 12.44
C ASN A 438 -31.39 -5.21 12.32
N MET A 439 -31.42 -5.80 11.12
CA MET A 439 -31.77 -7.22 10.94
C MET A 439 -30.70 -8.12 11.55
N LEU A 440 -29.41 -7.78 11.35
CA LEU A 440 -28.30 -8.53 11.93
C LEU A 440 -28.37 -8.52 13.46
N GLN A 441 -28.61 -7.35 14.06
CA GLN A 441 -28.80 -7.21 15.50
C GLN A 441 -29.98 -8.04 16.02
N ALA A 442 -31.13 -7.98 15.34
CA ALA A 442 -32.31 -8.77 15.71
C ALA A 442 -32.04 -10.28 15.64
N GLN A 443 -31.35 -10.76 14.61
CA GLN A 443 -30.96 -12.17 14.48
C GLN A 443 -30.02 -12.60 15.62
N ARG A 444 -28.97 -11.81 15.89
CA ARG A 444 -28.00 -12.06 16.98
C ARG A 444 -28.70 -12.16 18.33
N ASP A 445 -29.62 -11.25 18.60
CA ASP A 445 -30.42 -11.33 19.80
C ASP A 445 -31.32 -12.57 19.80
N TYR A 446 -32.04 -12.85 18.71
CA TYR A 446 -32.92 -14.02 18.60
C TYR A 446 -32.25 -15.35 18.97
N PHE A 447 -31.12 -15.68 18.35
CA PHE A 447 -30.48 -16.98 18.59
C PHE A 447 -29.53 -17.00 19.80
N GLY A 448 -29.09 -15.82 20.27
CA GLY A 448 -27.95 -15.73 21.20
C GLY A 448 -28.14 -14.80 22.40
N ALA A 449 -29.31 -14.16 22.53
CA ALA A 449 -29.61 -13.15 23.56
C ALA A 449 -28.50 -12.08 23.66
N HIS A 450 -27.96 -11.65 22.52
CA HIS A 450 -26.87 -10.68 22.43
C HIS A 450 -27.29 -9.22 22.67
N GLY A 451 -28.58 -8.94 22.83
CA GLY A 451 -29.10 -7.60 23.01
C GLY A 451 -28.94 -6.70 21.79
N PHE A 452 -29.55 -5.52 21.83
CA PHE A 452 -29.38 -4.45 20.87
C PHE A 452 -29.79 -3.09 21.45
N GLU A 453 -29.25 -2.02 20.87
CA GLU A 453 -29.67 -0.64 21.16
C GLU A 453 -30.86 -0.24 20.28
N ARG A 454 -31.63 0.76 20.74
CA ARG A 454 -32.79 1.28 20.03
C ARG A 454 -32.56 2.71 19.52
N ILE A 455 -33.26 3.07 18.45
CA ILE A 455 -33.22 4.44 17.90
C ILE A 455 -34.02 5.45 18.74
N ASP A 456 -34.91 4.95 19.61
CA ASP A 456 -35.87 5.73 20.40
C ASP A 456 -35.65 5.57 21.92
N GLY A 457 -34.51 5.03 22.34
CA GLY A 457 -34.20 4.82 23.76
C GLY A 457 -32.73 4.48 24.00
N GLU A 458 -32.27 4.74 25.22
CA GLU A 458 -30.92 4.41 25.66
C GLU A 458 -30.88 3.02 26.30
N GLY A 459 -29.73 2.35 26.19
CA GLY A 459 -29.44 1.09 26.86
C GLY A 459 -29.62 -0.16 25.99
N GLU A 460 -29.36 -1.30 26.62
CA GLU A 460 -29.45 -2.62 25.99
C GLU A 460 -30.87 -3.17 26.11
N HIS A 461 -31.39 -3.69 25.00
CA HIS A 461 -32.72 -4.26 24.90
C HIS A 461 -32.69 -5.66 24.31
N HIS A 462 -33.68 -6.48 24.67
CA HIS A 462 -33.96 -7.75 24.03
C HIS A 462 -35.29 -7.67 23.27
N GLY A 463 -35.41 -8.43 22.20
CA GLY A 463 -36.61 -8.44 21.37
C GLY A 463 -37.72 -9.37 21.89
N PRO A 464 -38.92 -9.29 21.29
CA PRO A 464 -40.12 -10.01 21.74
C PRO A 464 -40.10 -11.52 21.46
N TRP A 465 -38.98 -12.06 20.97
CA TRP A 465 -38.81 -13.48 20.62
C TRP A 465 -38.35 -14.33 21.81
N HIS A 466 -37.81 -13.73 22.87
CA HIS A 466 -37.49 -14.43 24.10
C HIS A 466 -38.77 -14.60 24.94
N GLY A 467 -39.54 -15.64 24.64
CA GLY A 467 -40.82 -15.93 25.31
C GLY A 467 -41.77 -16.83 24.53
N HIS A 468 -41.46 -17.14 23.27
CA HIS A 468 -42.22 -18.05 22.41
C HIS A 468 -41.27 -19.15 21.90
N ASP A 469 -41.50 -20.40 22.31
CA ASP A 469 -40.84 -21.66 21.85
C ASP A 469 -39.42 -21.99 22.33
N LEU A 470 -39.30 -22.28 23.64
CA LEU A 470 -38.75 -23.59 24.03
C LEU A 470 -39.91 -24.44 24.54
N GLY A 471 -40.63 -25.02 23.59
CA GLY A 471 -41.69 -25.98 23.85
C GLY A 471 -41.22 -27.05 24.82
N SER A 472 -42.01 -27.20 25.87
CA SER A 472 -42.01 -28.29 26.81
C SER A 472 -42.19 -29.64 26.11
N ASP A 473 -41.09 -30.27 25.67
CA ASP A 473 -41.02 -31.73 25.61
C ASP A 473 -40.50 -32.26 26.96
N SER A 474 -41.16 -31.83 28.04
CA SER A 474 -41.17 -32.56 29.28
C SER A 474 -42.23 -33.66 29.17
N VAL A 475 -41.76 -34.87 28.92
CA VAL A 475 -42.28 -36.14 29.47
C VAL A 475 -43.78 -36.14 29.77
N GLN A 476 -44.57 -36.64 28.83
CA GLN A 476 -45.77 -37.45 29.12
C GLN A 476 -46.12 -38.29 27.87
N GLY A 477 -45.93 -39.60 27.99
CA GLY A 477 -46.18 -40.61 26.96
C GLY A 477 -45.33 -41.84 27.17
#